data_AF-A0A3D1ZG67-F1
#
_entry.id   AF-A0A3D1ZG67-F1
#
_cell.length_a   1.000
_cell.length_b   1.000
_cell.length_c   1.000
_cell.angle_alpha   90.00
_cell.angle_beta   90.00
_cell.angle_gamma   90.00
#
_symmetry.space_group_name_H-M   'P 1'
#
loop_
_entity.id
_entity.type
_entity.pdbx_description
1 polymer ?
#
loop_
_entity_poly.entity_id
_entity_poly.type
_entity_poly.pdbx_seq_one_letter_code
_entity_poly.pdbx_strand_id
1 'polypeptide(L)' 'MYGYHGRALIVDLSAKSTEWEAIPESILRKFIGGTGLGAYLLYRHCPAGVDPFHP' A
#
# COMPACT_ATOMS: atom_id res chain seq x y z
N MET A 1 -10.49 -14.12 -5.36
CA MET A 1 -10.26 -14.28 -3.91
C MET A 1 -11.43 -13.67 -3.15
N TYR A 2 -12.19 -14.44 -2.35
CA TYR A 2 -13.29 -13.87 -1.56
C TYR A 2 -12.72 -13.12 -0.34
N GLY A 3 -13.25 -11.93 -0.04
CA GLY A 3 -12.81 -11.10 1.11
C GLY A 3 -11.76 -10.02 0.81
N TYR A 4 -11.21 -9.96 -0.42
CA TYR A 4 -10.24 -8.94 -0.81
C TYR A 4 -10.66 -8.23 -2.09
N HIS A 5 -10.44 -6.92 -2.15
CA HIS A 5 -10.68 -6.13 -3.37
C HIS A 5 -9.56 -6.27 -4.41
N GLY A 6 -8.39 -6.81 -4.05
CA GLY A 6 -7.28 -6.99 -4.98
C GLY A 6 -6.62 -5.70 -5.45
N ARG A 7 -6.88 -4.57 -4.78
CA ARG A 7 -6.34 -3.25 -5.14
C ARG A 7 -6.27 -2.31 -3.95
N ALA A 8 -5.38 -1.33 -4.02
CA ALA A 8 -5.31 -0.17 -3.14
C ALA A 8 -5.54 1.13 -3.94
N LEU A 9 -6.07 2.15 -3.27
CA LEU A 9 -6.09 3.51 -3.80
C LEU A 9 -4.85 4.23 -3.27
N ILE A 10 -3.97 4.66 -4.17
CA ILE A 10 -2.81 5.49 -3.83
C ILE A 10 -3.25 6.95 -4.00
N VAL A 11 -2.97 7.77 -2.99
CA VAL A 11 -3.39 9.17 -2.93
C VAL A 11 -2.15 10.03 -2.75
N ASP A 12 -1.90 10.91 -3.71
CA ASP A 12 -0.91 11.98 -3.58
C ASP A 12 -1.62 13.27 -3.18
N LEU A 13 -1.38 13.72 -1.96
CA LEU A 13 -2.01 14.94 -1.42
C LEU A 13 -1.39 16.23 -1.97
N SER A 14 -0.13 16.19 -2.41
CA SER A 14 0.56 17.32 -3.04
C SER A 14 0.01 17.56 -4.44
N ALA A 15 -0.10 16.50 -5.23
CA ALA A 15 -0.61 16.55 -6.61
C ALA A 15 -2.15 16.52 -6.69
N LYS A 16 -2.83 16.23 -5.58
CA LYS A 16 -4.31 16.04 -5.51
C LYS A 16 -4.80 15.00 -6.52
N SER A 17 -4.04 13.93 -6.69
CA SER A 17 -4.33 12.85 -7.62
C SER A 17 -4.57 11.54 -6.88
N THR A 18 -5.27 10.63 -7.55
CA THR A 18 -5.50 9.27 -7.06
C THR A 18 -5.28 8.27 -8.18
N GLU A 19 -4.73 7.11 -7.84
CA GLU A 19 -4.55 5.99 -8.76
C GLU A 19 -4.89 4.66 -8.08
N TRP A 20 -5.36 3.70 -8.88
CA TRP A 20 -5.60 2.35 -8.40
C TRP A 20 -4.36 1.48 -8.65
N GLU A 21 -3.76 0.95 -7.59
CA GLU A 21 -2.70 -0.05 -7.69
C GLU A 21 -3.28 -1.45 -7.49
N ALA A 22 -3.04 -2.35 -8.43
CA ALA A 22 -3.41 -3.76 -8.28
C ALA A 22 -2.48 -4.46 -7.27
N ILE A 23 -3.08 -5.19 -6.32
CA ILE A 23 -2.34 -5.99 -5.35
C ILE A 23 -2.45 -7.46 -5.78
N PRO A 24 -1.34 -8.11 -6.18
CA PRO A 24 -1.35 -9.50 -6.59
C PRO A 24 -1.90 -10.41 -5.50
N GLU A 25 -2.66 -11.43 -5.88
CA GLU A 25 -3.21 -12.41 -4.94
C GLU A 25 -2.12 -13.09 -4.10
N SER A 26 -0.92 -13.29 -4.65
CA SER A 26 0.23 -13.86 -3.93
C SER A 26 0.64 -13.01 -2.73
N ILE A 27 0.56 -11.68 -2.82
CA ILE A 27 0.85 -10.76 -1.73
C ILE A 27 -0.25 -10.84 -0.67
N LEU A 28 -1.52 -10.83 -1.09
CA LEU A 28 -2.66 -10.96 -0.18
C LEU A 28 -2.65 -12.30 0.57
N ARG A 29 -2.23 -13.39 -0.07
CA ARG A 29 -2.05 -14.68 0.61
C ARG A 29 -0.88 -14.67 1.59
N LYS A 30 0.22 -14.00 1.24
CA LYS A 30 1.43 -13.95 2.07
C LYS A 30 1.26 -13.10 3.32
N PHE A 31 0.52 -12.00 3.23
CA PHE A 31 0.42 -11.01 4.30
C PHE A 31 -0.98 -10.86 4.89
N ILE A 32 -1.97 -11.58 4.34
CA ILE A 32 -3.38 -11.58 4.74
C ILE A 32 -3.99 -10.18 4.53
N GLY A 33 -3.79 -9.26 5.46
CA GLY A 33 -4.34 -7.92 5.42
C GLY A 33 -3.86 -7.10 6.62
N GLY A 34 -4.59 -6.05 6.97
CA GLY A 34 -4.33 -5.23 8.16
C GLY A 34 -2.87 -4.82 8.27
N THR A 35 -2.25 -5.06 9.44
CA THR A 35 -0.86 -4.70 9.71
C THR A 35 0.14 -5.38 8.77
N GLY A 36 -0.10 -6.64 8.35
CA GLY A 36 0.81 -7.36 7.46
C GLY A 36 0.88 -6.71 6.07
N LEU A 37 -0.29 -6.40 5.50
CA LEU A 37 -0.37 -5.69 4.24
C LEU A 37 0.12 -4.24 4.36
N GLY A 38 -0.17 -3.58 5.48
CA GLY A 38 0.32 -2.23 5.77
C GLY A 38 1.85 -2.16 5.79
N ALA A 39 2.52 -3.12 6.44
CA ALA A 39 3.98 -3.18 6.46
C ALA A 39 4.59 -3.44 5.06
N TYR A 40 3.95 -4.30 4.26
CA TYR A 40 4.35 -4.53 2.86
C TYR A 40 4.26 -3.24 2.02
N LEU A 41 3.15 -2.51 2.14
CA LEU A 41 2.95 -1.26 1.42
C LEU A 41 3.92 -0.17 1.89
N LEU A 42 4.13 -0.05 3.20
CA LEU A 42 5.11 0.88 3.77
C LEU A 42 6.51 0.61 3.22
N TYR A 43 6.95 -0.66 3.21
CA TYR A 43 8.25 -1.05 2.65
C TYR A 43 8.38 -0.70 1.16
N ARG A 44 7.28 -0.75 0.40
CA ARG A 44 7.29 -0.47 -1.05
C ARG A 44 7.31 1.03 -1.36
N HIS A 45 6.58 1.84 -0.60
CA HIS A 45 6.34 3.25 -0.93
C HIS A 45 7.10 4.25 -0.06
N CYS A 46 7.64 3.83 1.10
CA CYS A 46 8.42 4.70 1.97
C CYS A 46 9.90 4.34 1.89
N PRO A 47 10.74 5.18 1.24
CA PRO A 47 12.18 4.99 1.25
C PRO A 47 12.75 4.92 2.66
N ALA A 48 13.88 4.23 2.81
CA ALA A 48 14.58 4.17 4.09
C ALA A 48 15.11 5.55 4.50
N GLY A 49 15.01 5.88 5.80
CA GLY A 49 15.57 7.11 6.36
C GLY A 49 14.73 8.37 6.13
N VAL A 50 13.49 8.24 5.67
CA VAL A 50 12.55 9.36 5.56
C VAL A 50 12.22 9.91 6.95
N ASP A 51 12.26 11.24 7.09
CA ASP A 51 11.84 11.92 8.31
C ASP A 51 10.35 11.66 8.58
N PRO A 52 9.92 11.38 9.83
CA PRO A 52 8.51 11.09 10.13
C PRO A 52 7.51 12.21 9.77
N PHE A 53 7.96 13.44 9.59
CA PHE A 53 7.15 14.59 9.16
C PHE A 53 7.39 15.00 7.71
N HIS A 54 8.19 14.24 6.94
CA HIS A 54 8.32 14.46 5.51
C HIS A 54 6.96 14.22 4.82
N PRO A 55 6.52 15.09 3.89
CA PRO A 55 5.32 14.88 3.08
C PRO A 55 5.38 13.60 2.23
#